data_AF-A0A448V6A3-F1
#
_entry.id   AF-A0A448V6A3-F1
#
_cell.length_a   1.000
_cell.length_b   1.000
_cell.length_c   1.000
_cell.angle_alpha   90.00
_cell.angle_beta   90.00
_cell.angle_gamma   90.00
#
_symmetry.space_group_name_H-M   'P 1'
#
loop_
_entity.id
_entity.type
_entity.pdbx_description
1 polymer ?
#
loop_
_entity_poly.entity_id
_entity_poly.type
_entity_poly.pdbx_seq_one_letter_code
_entity_poly.pdbx_strand_id
1 'polypeptide(L)'
;MTIIVQTGGPIGEKETIVPWDKNFIQMLNDIQDEIDDQTNEYVDQVQRAIFSAIRFCERLPFYFNESREVVFTTLKGKSRYGAEENPVIPAAVRIVDAYVYEDNHSKAKLLHTDPLVIENLEDDCSHGMPTRYAYFEQKLVLYPTPDRVYSIRLILDPIRIKDIESAQEASIWFCEAYELIKTRAKYEIYTNIIKEPQMAAAAFAMFQEQLDALRIETSRRKNLLKIQHTDF
;
A
#
# COMPACT_ATOMS: atom_id res chain seq x y z
N MET A 1 3.32 -44.55 48.49
CA MET A 1 4.28 -43.95 47.55
C MET A 1 3.59 -42.74 46.94
N THR A 2 3.94 -41.55 47.38
CA THR A 2 3.30 -40.30 46.94
C THR A 2 4.38 -39.51 46.22
N ILE A 3 4.20 -39.31 44.91
CA ILE A 3 5.12 -38.53 44.10
C ILE A 3 4.79 -37.05 44.33
N ILE A 4 5.77 -36.30 44.83
CA ILE A 4 5.69 -34.84 44.96
C ILE A 4 6.39 -34.26 43.73
N VAL A 5 5.63 -33.60 42.85
CA VAL A 5 6.18 -32.82 41.74
C VAL A 5 6.49 -31.42 42.28
N GLN A 6 7.79 -31.09 42.39
CA GLN A 6 8.22 -29.71 42.60
C GLN A 6 8.24 -28.99 41.25
N THR A 7 7.20 -28.20 40.96
CA THR A 7 7.24 -27.24 39.86
C THR A 7 7.99 -26.00 40.33
N GLY A 8 9.17 -25.75 39.78
CA GLY A 8 9.96 -24.56 40.07
C GLY A 8 9.33 -23.30 39.46
N GLY A 9 8.91 -22.39 40.33
CA GLY A 9 8.70 -20.97 40.02
C GLY A 9 7.24 -20.53 39.91
N PRO A 10 6.78 -19.57 40.74
CA PRO A 10 5.56 -18.84 40.45
C PRO A 10 5.86 -17.81 39.34
N ILE A 11 5.06 -17.80 38.27
CA ILE A 11 4.88 -16.57 37.49
C ILE A 11 4.34 -15.55 38.50
N GLY A 12 5.18 -14.56 38.86
CA GLY A 12 4.83 -13.54 39.84
C GLY A 12 3.51 -12.86 39.45
N GLU A 13 2.68 -12.58 40.45
CA GLU A 13 1.34 -12.02 40.27
C GLU A 13 1.36 -10.76 39.38
N LYS A 14 0.64 -10.84 38.26
CA LYS A 14 0.28 -9.76 37.33
C LYS A 14 1.46 -9.07 36.62
N GLU A 15 2.08 -9.80 35.70
CA GLU A 15 2.48 -9.13 34.46
C GLU A 15 1.20 -8.60 33.79
N THR A 16 1.11 -7.29 33.66
CA THR A 16 0.01 -6.69 32.88
C THR A 16 0.21 -7.20 31.46
N ILE A 17 -0.70 -8.03 30.95
CA ILE A 17 -0.67 -8.44 29.54
C ILE A 17 -0.97 -7.17 28.74
N VAL A 18 0.08 -6.47 28.32
CA VAL A 18 -0.05 -5.31 27.43
C VAL A 18 -0.34 -5.89 26.05
N PRO A 19 -1.50 -5.56 25.44
CA PRO A 19 -1.76 -5.94 24.06
C PRO A 19 -0.61 -5.45 23.18
N TRP A 20 -0.18 -6.27 22.24
CA TRP A 20 0.84 -5.87 21.30
C TRP A 20 0.29 -4.75 20.42
N ASP A 21 0.63 -3.51 20.76
CA ASP A 21 0.18 -2.34 20.04
C ASP A 21 0.89 -2.32 18.69
N LYS A 22 0.17 -2.65 17.63
CA LYS A 22 0.68 -2.68 16.25
C LYS A 22 0.93 -1.26 15.74
N ASN A 23 1.94 -0.60 16.29
CA ASN A 23 2.36 0.77 16.00
C ASN A 23 3.87 0.86 15.69
N PHE A 24 4.34 2.06 15.38
CA PHE A 24 5.73 2.28 14.98
C PHE A 24 6.72 2.07 16.12
N ILE A 25 6.40 2.53 17.35
CA ILE A 25 7.28 2.37 18.53
C ILE A 25 7.52 0.89 18.81
N GLN A 26 6.46 0.09 18.76
CA GLN A 26 6.57 -1.33 19.04
C GLN A 26 7.45 -2.04 18.00
N MET A 27 7.28 -1.72 16.71
CA MET A 27 8.13 -2.27 15.65
C MET A 27 9.60 -1.88 15.82
N LEU A 28 9.85 -0.63 16.21
CA LEU A 28 11.20 -0.15 16.50
C LEU A 28 11.83 -0.93 17.65
N ASN A 29 11.12 -1.06 18.76
CA ASN A 29 11.60 -1.79 19.95
C ASN A 29 11.86 -3.26 19.64
N ASP A 30 10.95 -3.93 18.92
CA ASP A 30 11.11 -5.34 18.54
C ASP A 30 12.33 -5.53 17.65
N ILE A 31 12.58 -4.63 16.69
CA ILE A 31 13.78 -4.72 15.84
C ILE A 31 15.03 -4.50 16.69
N GLN A 32 15.04 -3.51 17.58
CA GLN A 32 16.21 -3.25 18.44
C GLN A 32 16.55 -4.43 19.34
N ASP A 33 15.54 -5.05 19.95
CA ASP A 33 15.70 -6.27 20.75
C ASP A 33 16.24 -7.42 19.89
N GLU A 34 15.66 -7.63 18.70
CA GLU A 34 16.06 -8.70 17.78
C GLU A 34 17.45 -8.51 17.12
N ILE A 35 18.05 -7.31 17.18
CA ILE A 35 19.43 -7.05 16.75
C ILE A 35 20.41 -6.89 17.92
N ASP A 36 19.97 -7.11 19.16
CA ASP A 36 20.74 -6.94 20.40
C ASP A 36 21.33 -5.52 20.59
N ASP A 37 20.58 -4.48 20.17
CA ASP A 37 20.96 -3.07 20.36
C ASP A 37 20.58 -2.56 21.77
N GLN A 38 21.25 -3.11 22.79
CA GLN A 38 20.98 -2.77 24.19
C GLN A 38 21.31 -1.31 24.55
N THR A 39 22.12 -0.64 23.73
CA THR A 39 22.62 0.73 23.97
C THR A 39 21.87 1.79 23.17
N ASN A 40 20.88 1.40 22.35
CA ASN A 40 20.15 2.30 21.45
C ASN A 40 21.06 3.04 20.45
N GLU A 41 22.14 2.40 20.01
CA GLU A 41 23.08 3.00 19.05
C GLU A 41 22.48 3.09 17.64
N TYR A 42 21.55 2.19 17.30
CA TYR A 42 21.02 2.05 15.94
C TYR A 42 19.60 2.58 15.76
N VAL A 43 19.03 3.30 16.72
CA VAL A 43 17.64 3.81 16.66
C VAL A 43 17.34 4.52 15.34
N ASP A 44 18.17 5.49 14.94
CA ASP A 44 17.95 6.28 13.73
C ASP A 44 18.07 5.43 12.44
N GLN A 45 18.91 4.41 12.47
CA GLN A 45 19.13 3.47 11.37
C GLN A 45 17.93 2.53 11.25
N VAL A 46 17.41 2.04 12.39
CA VAL A 46 16.20 1.22 12.47
C VAL A 46 14.99 2.00 11.94
N GLN A 47 14.79 3.25 12.38
CA GLN A 47 13.72 4.10 11.88
C GLN A 47 13.78 4.27 10.36
N ARG A 48 14.96 4.60 9.83
CA ARG A 48 15.17 4.74 8.37
C ARG A 48 14.92 3.43 7.63
N ALA A 49 15.34 2.30 8.19
CA ALA A 49 15.13 0.98 7.60
C ALA A 49 13.64 0.59 7.58
N ILE A 50 12.86 0.93 8.61
CA ILE A 50 11.39 0.71 8.63
C ILE A 50 10.72 1.52 7.50
N PHE A 51 11.02 2.82 7.38
CA PHE A 51 10.44 3.64 6.31
C PHE A 51 10.89 3.19 4.92
N SER A 52 12.15 2.75 4.77
CA SER A 52 12.66 2.14 3.53
C SER A 52 11.89 0.87 3.17
N ALA A 53 11.65 0.00 4.15
CA ALA A 53 10.87 -1.22 3.98
C ALA A 53 9.42 -0.93 3.56
N ILE A 54 8.75 0.04 4.19
CA ILE A 54 7.41 0.47 3.81
C ILE A 54 7.40 0.99 2.35
N ARG A 55 8.34 1.86 1.97
CA ARG A 55 8.47 2.39 0.59
C ARG A 55 8.74 1.31 -0.46
N PHE A 56 9.35 0.20 -0.05
CA PHE A 56 9.52 -0.94 -0.94
C PHE A 56 8.21 -1.73 -1.08
N CYS A 57 7.57 -2.04 0.05
CA CYS A 57 6.36 -2.86 0.11
C CYS A 57 5.12 -2.15 -0.43
N GLU A 58 5.02 -0.81 -0.35
CA GLU A 58 3.89 -0.02 -0.87
C GLU A 58 3.68 -0.16 -2.39
N ARG A 59 4.73 -0.58 -3.12
CA ARG A 59 4.67 -0.78 -4.57
C ARG A 59 3.98 -2.09 -4.95
N LEU A 60 3.69 -2.94 -3.96
CA LEU A 60 3.09 -4.25 -4.17
C LEU A 60 1.56 -4.17 -4.00
N PRO A 61 0.79 -4.89 -4.84
CA PRO A 61 -0.66 -4.76 -4.92
C PRO A 61 -1.38 -5.58 -3.83
N PHE A 62 -1.04 -5.36 -2.57
CA PHE A 62 -1.68 -6.02 -1.43
C PHE A 62 -3.15 -5.62 -1.31
N TYR A 63 -3.98 -6.52 -0.77
CA TYR A 63 -5.44 -6.31 -0.70
C TYR A 63 -5.85 -5.08 0.12
N PHE A 64 -5.00 -4.61 1.03
CA PHE A 64 -5.26 -3.44 1.86
C PHE A 64 -4.73 -2.12 1.26
N ASN A 65 -4.02 -2.19 0.13
CA ASN A 65 -3.48 -1.04 -0.59
C ASN A 65 -4.35 -0.66 -1.79
N GLU A 66 -5.65 -0.90 -1.75
CA GLU A 66 -6.55 -0.53 -2.85
C GLU A 66 -7.45 0.65 -2.45
N SER A 67 -7.79 1.50 -3.42
CA SER A 67 -8.76 2.57 -3.21
C SER A 67 -9.73 2.67 -4.37
N ARG A 68 -11.00 2.87 -4.02
CA ARG A 68 -12.10 3.15 -4.95
C ARG A 68 -12.76 4.51 -4.68
N GLU A 69 -12.19 5.27 -3.74
CA GLU A 69 -12.75 6.52 -3.22
C GLU A 69 -12.16 7.76 -3.89
N VAL A 70 -11.17 7.57 -4.78
CA VAL A 70 -10.55 8.67 -5.52
C VAL A 70 -11.52 9.17 -6.57
N VAL A 71 -12.20 10.26 -6.26
CA VAL A 71 -13.10 10.97 -7.16
C VAL A 71 -12.57 12.37 -7.40
N PHE A 72 -12.60 12.82 -8.65
CA PHE A 72 -12.31 14.20 -9.00
C PHE A 72 -13.26 14.70 -10.10
N THR A 73 -13.32 16.01 -10.23
CA THR A 73 -14.22 16.69 -11.16
C THR A 73 -13.43 17.21 -12.35
N THR A 74 -13.87 16.92 -13.58
CA THR A 74 -13.22 17.41 -14.80
C THR A 74 -13.48 18.90 -15.01
N LEU A 75 -12.62 19.55 -15.79
CA LEU A 75 -12.83 20.90 -16.28
C LEU A 75 -13.16 20.86 -17.77
N LYS A 76 -14.14 21.66 -18.18
CA LYS A 76 -14.49 21.82 -19.60
C LYS A 76 -13.27 22.27 -20.40
N GLY A 77 -12.98 21.60 -21.50
CA GLY A 77 -11.86 21.91 -22.38
C GLY A 77 -10.49 21.45 -21.88
N LYS A 78 -10.41 20.74 -20.73
CA LYS A 78 -9.15 20.26 -20.17
C LYS A 78 -9.05 18.73 -20.30
N SER A 79 -8.04 18.25 -21.03
CA SER A 79 -7.78 16.81 -21.21
C SER A 79 -6.80 16.23 -20.19
N ARG A 80 -5.89 17.04 -19.64
CA ARG A 80 -4.79 16.58 -18.75
C ARG A 80 -5.00 17.02 -17.31
N TYR A 81 -4.86 16.08 -16.38
CA TYR A 81 -5.13 16.24 -14.95
C TYR A 81 -3.92 15.78 -14.13
N GLY A 82 -3.56 16.55 -13.10
CA GLY A 82 -2.41 16.27 -12.25
C GLY A 82 -2.64 16.65 -10.79
N ALA A 83 -1.57 17.04 -10.11
CA ALA A 83 -1.60 17.38 -8.68
C ALA A 83 -2.59 18.51 -8.33
N GLU A 84 -2.79 19.45 -9.26
CA GLU A 84 -3.69 20.59 -9.07
C GLU A 84 -5.15 20.17 -8.88
N GLU A 85 -5.60 19.13 -9.59
CA GLU A 85 -6.99 18.66 -9.49
C GLU A 85 -7.17 17.61 -8.41
N ASN A 86 -6.20 16.72 -8.26
CA ASN A 86 -6.22 15.74 -7.19
C ASN A 86 -4.80 15.26 -6.87
N PRO A 87 -4.29 15.45 -5.64
CA PRO A 87 -2.93 15.06 -5.26
C PRO A 87 -2.68 13.55 -5.36
N VAL A 88 -3.74 12.73 -5.40
CA VAL A 88 -3.65 11.28 -5.54
C VAL A 88 -3.32 10.87 -6.99
N ILE A 89 -3.66 11.68 -8.00
CA ILE A 89 -3.36 11.38 -9.41
C ILE A 89 -1.87 11.14 -9.63
N PRO A 90 -0.95 12.08 -9.29
CA PRO A 90 0.48 11.85 -9.50
C PRO A 90 1.08 10.81 -8.56
N ALA A 91 0.47 10.59 -7.40
CA ALA A 91 0.90 9.57 -6.43
C ALA A 91 0.43 8.15 -6.80
N ALA A 92 -0.45 8.01 -7.80
CA ALA A 92 -0.98 6.73 -8.23
C ALA A 92 0.14 5.85 -8.80
N VAL A 93 0.35 4.69 -8.18
CA VAL A 93 1.29 3.68 -8.69
C VAL A 93 0.68 3.00 -9.92
N ARG A 94 -0.61 2.69 -9.86
CA ARG A 94 -1.35 2.10 -10.97
C ARG A 94 -2.85 2.42 -10.87
N ILE A 95 -3.41 2.89 -11.97
CA ILE A 95 -4.85 3.02 -12.16
C ILE A 95 -5.34 1.70 -12.77
N VAL A 96 -6.19 0.97 -12.04
CA VAL A 96 -6.77 -0.29 -12.53
C VAL A 96 -7.92 -0.02 -13.48
N ASP A 97 -8.82 0.87 -13.06
CA ASP A 97 -10.03 1.20 -13.80
C ASP A 97 -10.43 2.65 -13.52
N ALA A 98 -11.07 3.29 -14.50
CA ALA A 98 -11.64 4.60 -14.35
C ALA A 98 -13.10 4.59 -14.83
N TYR A 99 -13.95 5.34 -14.14
CA TYR A 99 -15.37 5.45 -14.46
C TYR A 99 -15.77 6.91 -14.51
N VAL A 100 -16.60 7.26 -15.48
CA VAL A 100 -17.23 8.56 -15.60
C VAL A 100 -18.68 8.45 -15.12
N TYR A 101 -19.09 9.43 -14.34
CA TYR A 101 -20.45 9.60 -13.83
C TYR A 101 -21.07 10.83 -14.48
N GLU A 102 -22.27 10.66 -15.01
CA GLU A 102 -23.13 11.76 -15.44
C GLU A 102 -24.14 12.15 -14.35
N ASP A 103 -24.71 13.35 -14.47
CA ASP A 103 -25.69 13.92 -13.54
C ASP A 103 -26.89 12.99 -13.25
N ASN A 104 -27.22 12.08 -14.19
CA ASN A 104 -28.32 11.12 -14.06
C ASN A 104 -27.89 9.77 -13.46
N HIS A 105 -26.75 9.73 -12.74
CA HIS A 105 -26.18 8.52 -12.11
C HIS A 105 -25.78 7.40 -13.09
N SER A 106 -25.77 7.68 -14.39
CA SER A 106 -25.20 6.76 -15.38
C SER A 106 -23.70 6.64 -15.16
N LYS A 107 -23.22 5.39 -15.07
CA LYS A 107 -21.83 5.05 -14.86
C LYS A 107 -21.29 4.37 -16.12
N ALA A 108 -20.36 5.01 -16.81
CA ALA A 108 -19.66 4.40 -17.94
C ALA A 108 -18.21 4.10 -17.56
N LYS A 109 -17.71 2.92 -17.95
CA LYS A 109 -16.32 2.53 -17.78
C LYS A 109 -15.47 3.19 -18.86
N LEU A 110 -14.39 3.86 -18.47
CA LEU A 110 -13.41 4.41 -19.41
C LEU A 110 -12.45 3.30 -19.86
N LEU A 111 -12.10 3.33 -21.14
CA LEU A 111 -11.15 2.39 -21.73
C LEU A 111 -9.72 2.90 -21.53
N HIS A 112 -8.90 2.12 -20.82
CA HIS A 112 -7.47 2.37 -20.75
C HIS A 112 -6.86 2.25 -22.15
N THR A 113 -6.19 3.30 -22.61
CA THR A 113 -5.61 3.41 -23.95
C THR A 113 -4.15 3.84 -23.82
N ASP A 114 -3.29 3.39 -24.74
CA ASP A 114 -1.89 3.79 -24.78
C ASP A 114 -1.78 5.33 -24.93
N PRO A 115 -0.93 6.03 -24.15
CA PRO A 115 -0.71 7.45 -24.29
C PRO A 115 -0.43 7.90 -25.73
N LEU A 116 0.36 7.14 -26.49
CA LEU A 116 0.70 7.46 -27.89
C LEU A 116 -0.53 7.42 -28.79
N VAL A 117 -1.49 6.54 -28.51
CA VAL A 117 -2.75 6.48 -29.27
C VAL A 117 -3.61 7.70 -28.96
N ILE A 118 -3.63 8.16 -27.70
CA ILE A 118 -4.34 9.40 -27.36
C ILE A 118 -3.69 10.62 -28.01
N GLU A 119 -2.36 10.73 -28.00
CA GLU A 119 -1.65 11.83 -28.67
C GLU A 119 -1.89 11.86 -30.18
N ASN A 120 -1.97 10.69 -30.83
CA ASN A 120 -2.33 10.60 -32.24
C ASN A 120 -3.81 10.91 -32.54
N LEU A 121 -4.67 10.87 -31.51
CA LEU A 121 -6.09 11.21 -31.58
C LEU A 121 -6.39 12.63 -31.10
N GLU A 122 -5.42 13.34 -30.50
CA GLU A 122 -5.51 14.76 -30.14
C GLU A 122 -5.53 15.63 -31.42
N ASP A 123 -6.58 15.47 -32.24
CA ASP A 123 -7.09 16.55 -33.07
C ASP A 123 -7.91 17.46 -32.15
N ASP A 124 -7.53 18.73 -32.06
CA ASP A 124 -8.06 19.77 -31.14
C ASP A 124 -9.60 19.98 -31.15
N CYS A 125 -10.34 19.26 -32.00
CA CYS A 125 -11.79 19.40 -32.21
C CYS A 125 -12.65 18.32 -31.54
N SER A 126 -12.07 17.29 -30.91
CA SER A 126 -12.83 16.20 -30.29
C SER A 126 -13.26 16.55 -28.87
N HIS A 127 -14.41 17.24 -28.75
CA HIS A 127 -15.06 17.54 -27.48
C HIS A 127 -16.23 16.59 -27.22
N GLY A 128 -16.32 16.08 -25.99
CA GLY A 128 -17.45 15.26 -25.58
C GLY A 128 -17.24 14.59 -24.23
N MET A 129 -18.10 13.62 -23.93
CA MET A 129 -17.94 12.77 -22.76
C MET A 129 -16.68 11.91 -22.89
N PRO A 130 -15.77 11.92 -21.90
CA PRO A 130 -14.61 11.04 -21.92
C PRO A 130 -15.04 9.58 -22.01
N THR A 131 -14.40 8.84 -22.92
CA THR A 131 -14.62 7.39 -23.08
C THR A 131 -13.32 6.61 -22.88
N ARG A 132 -12.18 7.30 -22.91
CA ARG A 132 -10.84 6.73 -22.82
C ARG A 132 -10.01 7.51 -21.82
N TYR A 133 -9.03 6.83 -21.25
CA TYR A 133 -8.01 7.46 -20.43
C TYR A 133 -6.64 6.83 -20.68
N ALA A 134 -5.60 7.63 -20.46
CA ALA A 134 -4.22 7.18 -20.35
C ALA A 134 -3.58 7.80 -19.11
N TYR A 135 -2.52 7.18 -18.60
CA TYR A 135 -1.73 7.71 -17.49
C TYR A 135 -0.26 7.78 -17.91
N PHE A 136 0.27 8.99 -18.02
CA PHE A 136 1.64 9.25 -18.47
C PHE A 136 2.17 10.53 -17.81
N GLU A 137 3.47 10.61 -17.54
CA GLU A 137 4.09 11.76 -16.84
C GLU A 137 3.39 12.15 -15.52
N GLN A 138 2.89 11.15 -14.77
CA GLN A 138 2.14 11.38 -13.53
C GLN A 138 0.86 12.23 -13.73
N LYS A 139 0.33 12.24 -14.96
CA LYS A 139 -0.90 12.92 -15.33
C LYS A 139 -1.89 11.93 -15.92
N LEU A 140 -3.15 12.14 -15.57
CA LEU A 140 -4.27 11.45 -16.20
C LEU A 140 -4.69 12.24 -17.42
N VAL A 141 -4.69 11.58 -18.58
CA VAL A 141 -5.14 12.15 -19.85
C VAL A 141 -6.47 11.53 -20.21
N LEU A 142 -7.48 12.35 -20.47
CA LEU A 142 -8.82 11.93 -20.86
C LEU A 142 -9.08 12.24 -22.34
N TYR A 143 -9.77 11.32 -23.00
CA TYR A 143 -10.20 11.51 -24.39
C TYR A 143 -11.61 10.94 -24.62
N PRO A 144 -12.48 11.60 -25.42
CA PRO A 144 -12.39 12.99 -25.90
C PRO A 144 -12.22 14.03 -24.79
N THR A 145 -11.85 15.26 -25.16
CA THR A 145 -11.72 16.36 -24.19
C THR A 145 -13.11 16.68 -23.60
N PRO A 146 -13.27 16.71 -22.27
CA PRO A 146 -14.53 17.05 -21.62
C PRO A 146 -15.19 18.31 -22.20
N ASP A 147 -16.39 18.19 -22.74
CA ASP A 147 -17.21 19.32 -23.23
C ASP A 147 -17.99 20.02 -22.10
N ARG A 148 -18.14 19.34 -20.97
CA ARG A 148 -18.71 19.83 -19.71
C ARG A 148 -17.98 19.24 -18.50
N VAL A 149 -18.49 19.54 -17.32
CA VAL A 149 -17.99 19.00 -16.05
C VAL A 149 -18.54 17.60 -15.84
N TYR A 150 -17.66 16.65 -15.55
CA TYR A 150 -17.96 15.25 -15.23
C TYR A 150 -17.30 14.85 -13.92
N SER A 151 -17.86 13.84 -13.26
CA SER A 151 -17.22 13.22 -12.09
C SER A 151 -16.51 11.93 -12.52
N ILE A 152 -15.20 11.87 -12.29
CA ILE A 152 -14.38 10.69 -12.61
C ILE A 152 -14.02 9.99 -11.31
N ARG A 153 -14.28 8.68 -11.25
CA ARG A 153 -13.83 7.81 -10.18
C ARG A 153 -12.71 6.91 -10.66
N LEU A 154 -11.59 6.92 -9.94
CA LEU A 154 -10.45 6.06 -10.18
C LEU A 154 -10.48 4.89 -9.20
N ILE A 155 -10.16 3.70 -9.70
CA ILE A 155 -9.82 2.52 -8.92
C ILE A 155 -8.31 2.37 -8.98
N LEU A 156 -7.65 2.48 -7.83
CA LEU A 156 -6.20 2.43 -7.69
C LEU A 156 -5.78 1.16 -6.94
N ASP A 157 -4.74 0.49 -7.43
CA ASP A 157 -4.15 -0.69 -6.78
C ASP A 157 -2.71 -0.90 -7.29
N PRO A 158 -1.66 -0.61 -6.50
CA PRO A 158 -1.70 -0.11 -5.13
C PRO A 158 -1.86 1.42 -5.03
N ILE A 159 -2.34 1.90 -3.87
CA ILE A 159 -2.19 3.28 -3.42
C ILE A 159 -1.00 3.43 -2.48
N ARG A 160 -0.39 4.61 -2.48
CA ARG A 160 0.49 5.01 -1.39
C ARG A 160 -0.37 5.38 -0.19
N ILE A 161 -0.19 4.64 0.90
CA ILE A 161 -0.83 4.95 2.19
C ILE A 161 -0.15 6.20 2.75
N LYS A 162 -0.92 7.02 3.48
CA LYS A 162 -0.42 8.22 4.15
C LYS A 162 0.83 7.89 4.97
N ASP A 163 1.81 8.80 4.93
CA ASP A 163 2.99 8.71 5.78
C ASP A 163 2.59 8.70 7.26
N ILE A 164 3.34 7.94 8.06
CA ILE A 164 3.14 7.85 9.51
C ILE A 164 3.71 9.12 10.14
N GLU A 165 2.84 9.93 10.73
CA GLU A 165 3.20 11.24 11.29
C GLU A 165 3.45 11.16 12.80
N SER A 166 2.92 10.15 13.48
CA SER A 166 3.10 9.92 14.91
C SER A 166 3.52 8.49 15.22
N ALA A 167 4.44 8.32 16.16
CA ALA A 167 5.00 7.03 16.53
C ALA A 167 3.99 6.08 17.22
N GLN A 168 2.90 6.64 17.77
CA GLN A 168 1.80 5.90 18.39
C GLN A 168 0.64 5.63 17.41
N GLU A 169 0.73 6.16 16.19
CA GLU A 169 -0.33 5.99 15.19
C GLU A 169 -0.38 4.53 14.71
N ALA A 170 -1.59 3.96 14.73
CA ALA A 170 -1.84 2.69 14.07
C ALA A 170 -1.80 2.90 12.56
N SER A 171 -0.97 2.12 11.87
CA SER A 171 -0.93 2.07 10.40
C SER A 171 -1.38 0.70 9.94
N ILE A 172 -2.05 0.65 8.79
CA ILE A 172 -2.46 -0.63 8.20
C ILE A 172 -1.25 -1.53 7.90
N TRP A 173 -0.08 -0.94 7.64
CA TRP A 173 1.20 -1.66 7.53
C TRP A 173 1.57 -2.41 8.79
N PHE A 174 1.30 -1.84 9.97
CA PHE A 174 1.56 -2.49 11.24
C PHE A 174 0.46 -3.49 11.58
N CYS A 175 -0.78 -3.25 11.17
CA CYS A 175 -1.89 -4.17 11.41
C CYS A 175 -1.78 -5.47 10.61
N GLU A 176 -1.55 -5.34 9.30
CA GLU A 176 -1.66 -6.42 8.31
C GLU A 176 -0.32 -6.95 7.81
N ALA A 177 0.75 -6.15 7.87
CA ALA A 177 2.05 -6.48 7.26
C ALA A 177 3.23 -6.31 8.24
N TYR A 178 2.98 -6.44 9.54
CA TYR A 178 3.95 -6.21 10.61
C TYR A 178 5.28 -6.96 10.38
N GLU A 179 5.19 -8.30 10.28
CA GLU A 179 6.36 -9.17 10.12
C GLU A 179 7.07 -8.95 8.78
N LEU A 180 6.31 -8.60 7.72
CA LEU A 180 6.88 -8.27 6.41
C LEU A 180 7.78 -7.04 6.49
N ILE A 181 7.30 -5.96 7.12
CA ILE A 181 8.09 -4.73 7.29
C ILE A 181 9.27 -4.97 8.22
N LYS A 182 9.04 -5.64 9.35
CA LYS A 182 10.09 -5.96 10.33
C LYS A 182 11.26 -6.72 9.71
N THR A 183 10.98 -7.83 9.02
CA THR A 183 12.00 -8.66 8.38
C THR A 183 12.74 -7.93 7.25
N ARG A 184 12.04 -7.10 6.47
CA ARG A 184 12.67 -6.28 5.41
C ARG A 184 13.57 -5.18 5.98
N ALA A 185 13.19 -4.56 7.09
CA ALA A 185 14.00 -3.57 7.79
C ALA A 185 15.25 -4.23 8.40
N LYS A 186 15.10 -5.38 9.06
CA LYS A 186 16.23 -6.18 9.56
C LYS A 186 17.20 -6.57 8.47
N TYR A 187 16.71 -7.00 7.31
CA TYR A 187 17.56 -7.29 6.16
C TYR A 187 18.44 -6.08 5.77
N GLU A 188 17.87 -4.87 5.76
CA GLU A 188 18.61 -3.64 5.43
C GLU A 188 19.68 -3.31 6.46
N ILE A 189 19.35 -3.45 7.76
CA ILE A 189 20.28 -3.22 8.87
C ILE A 189 21.43 -4.24 8.80
N TYR A 190 21.13 -5.53 8.69
CA TYR A 190 22.16 -6.57 8.63
C TYR A 190 23.02 -6.47 7.38
N THR A 191 22.49 -6.00 6.25
CA THR A 191 23.25 -5.85 5.01
C THR A 191 24.15 -4.62 5.04
N ASN A 192 23.63 -3.46 5.47
CA ASN A 192 24.29 -2.18 5.26
C ASN A 192 24.98 -1.61 6.49
N ILE A 193 24.46 -1.89 7.69
CA ILE A 193 24.88 -1.28 8.95
C ILE A 193 25.77 -2.26 9.73
N ILE A 194 25.20 -3.37 10.19
CA ILE A 194 25.90 -4.40 10.99
C ILE A 194 26.84 -5.23 10.10
N LYS A 195 26.46 -5.43 8.83
CA LYS A 195 27.23 -6.17 7.81
C LYS A 195 27.46 -7.64 8.16
N GLU A 196 26.41 -8.28 8.67
CA GLU A 196 26.39 -9.71 8.99
C GLU A 196 25.62 -10.49 7.90
N PRO A 197 26.33 -11.11 6.93
CA PRO A 197 25.69 -11.72 5.76
C PRO A 197 24.80 -12.91 6.11
N GLN A 198 25.12 -13.67 7.16
CA GLN A 198 24.32 -14.82 7.59
C GLN A 198 22.96 -14.37 8.15
N MET A 199 22.96 -13.34 8.99
CA MET A 199 21.74 -12.74 9.55
C MET A 199 20.92 -12.03 8.47
N ALA A 200 21.59 -11.35 7.53
CA ALA A 200 20.93 -10.75 6.37
C ALA A 200 20.23 -11.81 5.51
N ALA A 201 20.88 -12.95 5.23
CA ALA A 201 20.28 -14.04 4.47
C ALA A 201 19.06 -14.65 5.18
N ALA A 202 19.14 -14.83 6.51
CA ALA A 202 18.02 -15.30 7.31
C ALA A 202 16.84 -14.32 7.29
N ALA A 203 17.10 -13.03 7.52
CA ALA A 203 16.07 -11.99 7.46
C ALA A 203 15.41 -11.89 6.09
N PHE A 204 16.18 -12.04 5.00
CA PHE A 204 15.64 -12.06 3.65
C PHE A 204 14.78 -13.30 3.38
N ALA A 205 15.17 -14.48 3.86
CA ALA A 205 14.37 -15.69 3.72
C ALA A 205 13.01 -15.56 4.43
N MET A 206 13.01 -15.03 5.66
CA MET A 206 11.77 -14.74 6.40
C MET A 206 10.91 -13.70 5.68
N PHE A 207 11.53 -12.66 5.09
CA PHE A 207 10.81 -11.68 4.29
C PHE A 207 10.12 -12.31 3.08
N GLN A 208 10.78 -13.22 2.36
CA GLN A 208 10.17 -13.93 1.22
C GLN A 208 8.97 -14.78 1.65
N GLU A 209 9.09 -15.49 2.78
CA GLU A 209 7.99 -16.28 3.34
C GLU A 209 6.76 -15.41 3.65
N GLN A 210 6.97 -14.28 4.34
CA GLN A 210 5.89 -13.35 4.66
C GLN A 210 5.29 -12.71 3.40
N LEU A 211 6.13 -12.39 2.41
CA LEU A 211 5.69 -11.83 1.15
C LEU A 211 4.78 -12.80 0.38
N ASP A 212 5.16 -14.06 0.31
CA ASP A 212 4.39 -15.09 -0.40
C ASP A 212 3.08 -15.40 0.33
N ALA A 213 3.10 -15.48 1.66
CA ALA A 213 1.88 -15.62 2.46
C ALA A 213 0.88 -14.49 2.17
N LEU A 214 1.34 -13.24 2.18
CA LEU A 214 0.49 -12.07 1.95
C LEU A 214 0.01 -11.97 0.49
N ARG A 215 0.80 -12.42 -0.48
CA ARG A 215 0.39 -12.56 -1.90
C ARG A 215 -0.70 -13.61 -2.08
N ILE A 216 -0.58 -14.75 -1.42
CA ILE A 216 -1.59 -15.82 -1.46
C ILE A 216 -2.90 -15.29 -0.85
N GLU A 217 -2.83 -14.65 0.31
CA GLU A 217 -4.00 -14.06 0.95
C GLU A 217 -4.66 -13.00 0.05
N THR A 218 -3.85 -12.09 -0.50
CA THR A 218 -4.32 -11.07 -1.44
C THR A 218 -5.05 -11.70 -2.62
N SER A 219 -4.47 -12.75 -3.21
CA SER A 219 -5.05 -13.46 -4.34
C SER A 219 -6.37 -14.14 -3.96
N ARG A 220 -6.46 -14.76 -2.78
CA ARG A 220 -7.70 -15.36 -2.27
C ARG A 220 -8.79 -14.32 -2.09
N ARG A 221 -8.49 -13.20 -1.42
CA ARG A 221 -9.45 -12.10 -1.19
C ARG A 221 -9.92 -11.50 -2.52
N LYS A 222 -8.99 -11.19 -3.45
CA LYS A 222 -9.33 -10.64 -4.77
C LYS A 222 -10.10 -11.62 -5.65
N ASN A 223 -9.83 -12.92 -5.58
CA ASN A 223 -10.58 -13.93 -6.34
C ASN A 223 -11.99 -14.15 -5.79
N LEU A 224 -12.19 -14.10 -4.47
CA LEU A 224 -13.54 -14.13 -3.88
C LEU A 224 -14.40 -12.97 -4.38
N LEU A 225 -13.81 -11.79 -4.58
CA LEU A 225 -14.51 -10.62 -5.13
C LEU A 225 -14.89 -10.75 -6.61
N LYS A 226 -14.28 -11.69 -7.37
CA LYS A 226 -14.59 -11.93 -8.78
C LYS A 226 -15.73 -12.92 -9.01
N ILE A 227 -16.08 -13.73 -8.01
CA ILE A 227 -17.21 -14.67 -8.09
C ILE A 227 -18.47 -13.87 -7.73
N GLN A 228 -18.97 -13.06 -8.66
CA GLN A 228 -20.32 -12.53 -8.55
C GLN A 228 -21.33 -13.64 -8.90
N HIS A 229 -22.36 -13.76 -8.07
CA HIS A 229 -23.49 -14.66 -8.23
C HIS A 229 -24.13 -14.42 -9.60
N THR A 230 -24.11 -15.43 -10.48
CA THR A 230 -24.95 -15.44 -11.67
C THR A 230 -26.36 -15.72 -11.18
N ASP A 231 -27.18 -14.67 -11.03
CA ASP A 231 -28.62 -14.86 -10.91
C ASP A 231 -29.11 -15.56 -12.19
N PHE A 232 -29.63 -16.78 -12.02
CA PHE A 232 -30.32 -17.56 -13.05
C PHE A 232 -31.74 -17.05 -13.28
#